data_AF-A0A972NUX8-F1
#
_entry.id   AF-A0A972NUX8-F1
#
_cell.length_a   1.000
_cell.length_b   1.000
_cell.length_c   1.000
_cell.angle_alpha   90.00
_cell.angle_beta   90.00
_cell.angle_gamma   90.00
#
_symmetry.space_group_name_H-M   'P 1'
#
loop_
_entity.id
_entity.type
_entity.pdbx_description
1 polymer ?
#
loop_
_entity_poly.entity_id
_entity_poly.type
_entity_poly.pdbx_seq_one_letter_code
_entity_poly.pdbx_strand_id
1 'polypeptide(L)' 'MNADQAREQRIQELGVKLCVAETIEERIALWSQLRAEIKARTPAQIKRMESDKGLR' A
#
# COMPACT_ATOMS: atom_id res chain seq x y z
N MET A 1 -11.78 10.19 -7.67
CA MET A 1 -10.59 9.40 -7.27
C MET A 1 -10.77 7.97 -7.78
N ASN A 2 -9.84 7.44 -8.59
CA ASN A 2 -9.92 6.05 -9.04
C ASN A 2 -9.60 5.09 -7.88
N ALA A 3 -10.15 3.88 -7.87
CA ALA A 3 -9.91 2.84 -6.86
C ALA A 3 -8.42 2.58 -6.61
N ASP A 4 -7.60 2.66 -7.66
CA ASP A 4 -6.15 2.49 -7.55
C ASP A 4 -5.48 3.65 -6.81
N GLN A 5 -5.89 4.89 -7.06
CA GLN A 5 -5.38 6.05 -6.34
C GLN A 5 -5.79 6.00 -4.86
N ALA A 6 -7.04 5.60 -4.59
CA ALA A 6 -7.52 5.40 -3.23
C ALA A 6 -6.72 4.32 -2.48
N ARG A 7 -6.35 3.23 -3.16
CA ARG A 7 -5.50 2.17 -2.62
C ARG A 7 -4.12 2.68 -2.28
N GLU A 8 -3.46 3.39 -3.20
CA GLU A 8 -2.12 3.93 -2.93
C GLU A 8 -2.13 4.96 -1.80
N GLN A 9 -3.18 5.78 -1.69
CA GLN A 9 -3.35 6.66 -0.54
C GLN A 9 -3.46 5.89 0.78
N ARG A 10 -4.28 4.83 0.84
CA ARG A 10 -4.38 3.97 2.04
C ARG A 10 -3.06 3.29 2.38
N ILE A 11 -2.32 2.81 1.38
CA ILE A 11 -0.99 2.22 1.56
C ILE A 11 -0.03 3.25 2.18
N GLN A 12 -0.05 4.48 1.70
CA GLN A 12 0.78 5.55 2.26
C GLN A 12 0.37 5.89 3.71
N GLU A 13 -0.92 6.04 3.99
CA GLU A 13 -1.43 6.31 5.34
C GLU A 13 -1.08 5.19 6.34
N LEU A 14 -1.24 3.93 5.93
CA LEU A 14 -0.86 2.76 6.73
C LEU A 14 0.65 2.70 6.97
N GLY A 15 1.46 3.06 5.97
CA GLY A 15 2.91 3.17 6.10
C GLY A 15 3.33 4.22 7.12
N VAL A 16 2.73 5.41 7.08
CA VAL A 16 2.99 6.48 8.06
C VAL A 16 2.60 6.02 9.47
N LYS A 17 1.41 5.43 9.63
CA LYS A 17 0.96 4.88 10.92
C LYS A 17 1.92 3.81 11.45
N LEU A 18 2.39 2.92 10.57
CA LEU A 18 3.31 1.84 10.95
C LEU A 18 4.64 2.40 11.46
N CYS A 19 5.14 3.50 10.89
CA CYS A 19 6.38 4.14 11.35
C CYS A 19 6.26 4.72 12.77
N VAL A 20 5.09 5.26 13.12
CA VAL A 20 4.85 5.91 14.41
C VAL A 20 4.25 4.99 15.48
N ALA A 21 3.84 3.77 15.11
CA ALA A 21 3.25 2.80 16.02
C ALA A 21 4.21 2.46 17.18
N GLU A 22 3.72 2.55 18.41
CA GLU A 22 4.52 2.43 19.63
C GLU A 22 4.59 0.98 20.14
N THR A 23 3.64 0.14 19.74
CA THR A 23 3.52 -1.24 20.20
C THR A 23 3.73 -2.25 19.08
N ILE A 24 4.16 -3.46 19.44
CA ILE A 24 4.36 -4.56 18.48
C ILE A 24 3.01 -5.02 17.93
N GLU A 25 1.98 -5.06 18.77
CA GLU A 25 0.62 -5.45 18.41
C GLU A 25 0.03 -4.51 17.35
N GLU A 26 0.18 -3.20 17.55
CA GLU A 26 -0.24 -2.19 16.58
C GLU A 26 0.54 -2.33 15.26
N ARG A 27 1.86 -2.53 15.33
CA ARG A 27 2.69 -2.75 14.13
C ARG A 27 2.24 -3.99 13.35
N ILE A 28 1.93 -5.09 14.04
CA ILE A 28 1.44 -6.32 13.40
C ILE A 28 0.10 -6.09 12.70
N ALA A 29 -0.82 -5.39 13.36
CA ALA A 29 -2.13 -5.07 12.79
C ALA A 29 -2.00 -4.16 11.55
N LEU A 30 -1.22 -3.09 11.64
CA LEU A 30 -0.98 -2.15 10.54
C LEU A 30 -0.25 -2.82 9.38
N TRP A 31 0.76 -3.64 9.66
CA TRP A 31 1.46 -4.40 8.63
C TRP A 31 0.53 -5.37 7.89
N SER A 32 -0.35 -6.05 8.62
CA SER A 32 -1.32 -6.98 8.03
C SER A 32 -2.27 -6.26 7.06
N GLN A 33 -2.76 -5.07 7.45
CA GLN A 33 -3.61 -4.23 6.59
C GLN A 33 -2.85 -3.71 5.38
N LEU A 34 -1.63 -3.19 5.58
CA LEU A 34 -0.77 -2.67 4.50
C LEU A 34 -0.49 -3.76 3.46
N ARG A 35 -0.15 -4.98 3.92
CA ARG A 35 0.10 -6.13 3.06
C ARG A 35 -1.14 -6.54 2.27
N ALA A 36 -2.33 -6.45 2.86
CA ALA A 36 -3.58 -6.76 2.17
C ALA A 36 -3.85 -5.78 1.02
N GLU A 37 -3.67 -4.47 1.24
CA GLU A 37 -3.83 -3.45 0.19
C GLU A 37 -2.82 -3.65 -0.95
N ILE A 38 -1.54 -3.93 -0.63
CA ILE A 38 -0.52 -4.21 -1.66
C ILE A 38 -0.89 -5.43 -2.51
N LYS A 39 -1.40 -6.50 -1.89
CA LYS A 39 -1.85 -7.71 -2.60
C LYS A 39 -3.11 -7.49 -3.44
N ALA A 40 -3.94 -6.53 -3.07
CA ALA A 40 -5.16 -6.18 -3.80
C ALA A 40 -4.89 -5.35 -5.06
N ARG A 41 -3.64 -5.01 -5.37
CA ARG A 41 -3.28 -4.36 -6.64
C ARG A 41 -3.59 -5.27 -7.81
N THR A 42 -4.29 -4.73 -8.80
CA THR A 42 -4.59 -5.48 -10.02
C THR A 42 -3.35 -5.60 -10.91
N PRO A 43 -3.24 -6.63 -11.76
CA PRO A 43 -2.16 -6.71 -12.75
C PRO A 43 -2.07 -5.47 -13.64
N ALA A 44 -3.22 -4.87 -14.00
CA ALA A 44 -3.27 -3.63 -14.78
C ALA A 44 -2.68 -2.45 -14.00
N GLN A 45 -2.95 -2.34 -12.70
CA GLN A 45 -2.33 -1.33 -11.85
C GLN A 45 -0.82 -1.52 -11.77
N ILE A 46 -0.37 -2.75 -11.51
CA ILE A 46 1.06 -3.08 -11.41
C ILE A 46 1.77 -2.69 -12.71
N LYS A 47 1.21 -3.07 -13.87
CA LYS A 47 1.77 -2.72 -15.17
C LYS A 47 1.91 -1.20 -15.35
N ARG A 48 0.88 -0.42 -14.99
CA ARG A 48 0.98 1.06 -15.02
C ARG A 48 2.11 1.57 -14.14
N MET A 49 2.21 1.07 -12.91
CA MET A 49 3.27 1.48 -11.97
C MET A 49 4.67 1.09 -12.45
N GLU A 50 4.82 -0.05 -13.12
CA GLU A 50 6.09 -0.46 -13.74
C GLU A 50 6.48 0.47 -14.90
N SER A 51 5.53 0.80 -15.77
CA SER A 51 5.76 1.72 -16.89
C SER A 51 6.08 3.14 -16.44
N ASP A 52 5.37 3.66 -15.43
CA ASP A 52 5.65 5.00 -14.85
C ASP A 52 7.07 5.09 -14.26
N LYS A 53 7.65 3.96 -13.84
CA LYS A 53 9.02 3.86 -13.31
C LYS A 53 10.07 3.48 -14.36
N GLY A 54 9.66 3.28 -15.62
CA GLY A 54 10.55 2.82 -16.70
C GLY A 54 11.08 1.39 -16.49
N LEU A 55 10.40 0.56 -15.71
CA LEU A 55 10.82 -0.80 -15.39
C LEU A 55 10.33 -1.82 -16.42
N ARG A 56 9.18 -1.56 -17.09
CA ARG A 56 8.59 -2.36 -18.17
C ARG A 56 7.68 -1.56 -19.09
#